data_AF-N1PAH7-F1
#
_entry.id   AF-N1PAH7-F1
#
_cell.length_a   1.000
_cell.length_b   1.000
_cell.length_c   1.000
_cell.angle_alpha   90.00
_cell.angle_beta   90.00
_cell.angle_gamma   90.00
#
_symmetry.space_group_name_H-M   'P 1'
#
loop_
_entity.id
_entity.type
_entity.pdbx_description
1 polymer ?
#
loop_
_entity_poly.entity_id
_entity_poly.type
_entity_poly.pdbx_seq_one_letter_code
_entity_poly.pdbx_strand_id
1 'polypeptide(L)'
;MSYSVNTFTDYVLLFGSSSLVGKGILENLLDINLYIKNVSDLQGKLDSLSEIKGNVVLNKHVFCVNRRCINEEKSFMKTIDYINMRSVTWQGGRYYLRSRKEKDTEKVPSSPNTFCYDNFEEGFIKNTPEERGKDGYSFVYNQKQFSYTLHYACGKEKGIEIICNFTVTQLIIPRSETWPKLLPRIFSGTQKLEKFDIDNKNYVPGRSLPSLCDISTMVCSLGSTSARVRRTQVPSSFADYYLPFNLAQEFTNTTNKRLVVTTAFNNDFLSKTFEYFRIKAKLENDLDEALPNKLKELVILRPGPMCGQHGNPINVELGKENSTFLEKIFYYPHYLLVYKKKYISEARRIGLRTKLSEIIASSIYRMPGSALLGYAVPVSKVSYVASLMAIERKSKEAGPKLEVISSYQIDMIV
;
A
#
# COMPACT_ATOMS: atom_id res chain seq x y z
N MET A 1 13.11 29.15 22.32
CA MET A 1 12.38 29.68 21.15
C MET A 1 11.83 28.49 20.38
N SER A 2 10.51 28.32 20.34
CA SER A 2 9.84 27.25 19.59
C SER A 2 9.83 27.66 18.12
N TYR A 3 10.65 27.02 17.29
CA TYR A 3 10.52 27.15 15.84
C TYR A 3 9.18 26.50 15.46
N SER A 4 8.24 27.29 14.95
CA SER A 4 6.96 26.77 14.47
C SER A 4 7.23 25.88 13.24
N VAL A 5 7.10 24.57 13.43
CA VAL A 5 7.26 23.57 12.37
C VAL A 5 5.90 23.35 11.69
N ASN A 6 5.84 23.59 10.38
CA ASN A 6 4.64 23.34 9.60
C ASN A 6 4.47 21.83 9.42
N THR A 7 3.56 21.22 10.17
CA THR A 7 3.39 19.75 10.21
C THR A 7 2.07 19.34 9.56
N PHE A 8 2.14 18.39 8.63
CA PHE A 8 0.98 17.77 8.00
C PHE A 8 1.01 16.27 8.25
N THR A 9 -0.13 15.70 8.60
CA THR A 9 -0.25 14.25 8.85
C THR A 9 -1.34 13.66 7.99
N ASP A 10 -1.01 12.60 7.24
CA ASP A 10 -1.98 11.83 6.46
C ASP A 10 -2.05 10.39 6.99
N TYR A 11 -3.27 9.87 7.05
CA TYR A 11 -3.55 8.51 7.48
C TYR A 11 -4.23 7.72 6.35
N VAL A 12 -3.73 6.50 6.10
CA VAL A 12 -4.29 5.56 5.12
C VAL A 12 -4.59 4.23 5.80
N LEU A 13 -5.80 3.71 5.62
CA LEU A 13 -6.16 2.33 5.96
C LEU A 13 -5.92 1.42 4.76
N LEU A 14 -5.20 0.32 4.94
CA LEU A 14 -4.94 -0.66 3.90
C LEU A 14 -5.42 -2.06 4.31
N PHE A 15 -6.35 -2.60 3.51
CA PHE A 15 -6.82 -3.98 3.63
C PHE A 15 -6.30 -4.81 2.47
N GLY A 16 -5.73 -5.97 2.80
CA GLY A 16 -5.17 -6.90 1.81
C GLY A 16 -3.69 -6.68 1.50
N SER A 17 -2.91 -6.08 2.41
CA SER A 17 -1.47 -5.82 2.19
C SER A 17 -0.60 -7.08 2.04
N SER A 18 -1.12 -8.27 2.34
CA SER A 18 -0.47 -9.57 2.05
C SER A 18 -0.86 -10.18 0.71
N SER A 19 -1.75 -9.55 -0.06
CA SER A 19 -2.13 -10.01 -1.39
C SER A 19 -1.06 -9.64 -2.43
N LEU A 20 -1.13 -10.25 -3.62
CA LEU A 20 -0.19 -9.97 -4.71
C LEU A 20 -0.14 -8.48 -5.07
N VAL A 21 -1.31 -7.84 -5.21
CA VAL A 21 -1.41 -6.39 -5.48
C VAL A 21 -1.15 -5.59 -4.22
N GLY A 22 -1.78 -5.96 -3.09
CA GLY A 22 -1.73 -5.19 -1.86
C GLY A 22 -0.34 -5.07 -1.24
N LYS A 23 0.54 -6.07 -1.43
CA LYS A 23 1.95 -5.95 -1.06
C LYS A 23 2.63 -4.81 -1.81
N GLY A 24 2.44 -4.74 -3.13
CA GLY A 24 2.96 -3.66 -3.95
C GLY A 24 2.34 -2.30 -3.58
N ILE A 25 1.05 -2.27 -3.21
CA ILE A 25 0.39 -1.03 -2.75
C ILE A 25 1.10 -0.49 -1.51
N LEU A 26 1.34 -1.36 -0.52
CA LEU A 26 2.05 -0.98 0.70
C LEU A 26 3.45 -0.48 0.38
N GLU A 27 4.21 -1.22 -0.44
CA GLU A 27 5.56 -0.83 -0.85
C GLU A 27 5.59 0.53 -1.55
N ASN A 28 4.60 0.86 -2.38
CA ASN A 28 4.50 2.15 -3.08
C ASN A 28 4.04 3.28 -2.16
N LEU A 29 3.10 3.04 -1.23
CA LEU A 29 2.69 4.05 -0.23
C LEU A 29 3.82 4.42 0.74
N LEU A 30 4.82 3.55 0.86
CA LEU A 30 6.01 3.75 1.69
C LEU A 30 7.22 4.21 0.86
N ASP A 31 7.06 4.35 -0.46
CA ASP A 31 8.12 4.76 -1.38
C ASP A 31 8.15 6.28 -1.52
N ILE A 32 9.23 6.91 -1.07
CA ILE A 32 9.44 8.35 -1.24
C ILE A 32 9.31 8.79 -2.70
N ASN A 33 9.74 7.94 -3.64
CA ASN A 33 9.71 8.20 -5.08
C ASN A 33 8.29 8.41 -5.61
N LEU A 34 7.27 7.77 -5.01
CA LEU A 34 5.88 7.99 -5.37
C LEU A 34 5.48 9.46 -5.13
N TYR A 35 5.90 10.03 -4.00
CA TYR A 35 5.51 11.38 -3.57
C TYR A 35 6.28 12.49 -4.29
N ILE A 36 7.57 12.29 -4.58
CA ILE A 36 8.38 13.30 -5.30
C ILE A 36 8.10 13.31 -6.82
N LYS A 37 7.62 12.20 -7.39
CA LYS A 37 7.17 12.16 -8.79
C LYS A 37 5.74 12.69 -8.92
N ASN A 38 4.92 12.55 -7.89
CA ASN A 38 3.53 13.01 -7.85
C ASN A 38 3.33 14.10 -6.79
N VAL A 39 3.86 15.29 -7.10
CA VAL A 39 3.93 16.42 -6.15
C VAL A 39 2.59 17.09 -5.83
N SER A 40 1.45 16.63 -6.37
CA SER A 40 0.15 17.28 -6.17
C SER A 40 -0.25 17.41 -4.70
N ASP A 41 0.03 16.38 -3.89
CA ASP A 41 -0.26 16.42 -2.45
C ASP A 41 0.65 17.41 -1.71
N LEU A 42 1.95 17.38 -2.04
CA LEU A 42 2.92 18.32 -1.47
C LEU A 42 2.60 19.76 -1.87
N GLN A 43 2.30 19.99 -3.16
CA GLN A 43 1.91 21.27 -3.71
C GLN A 43 0.69 21.82 -2.97
N GLY A 44 -0.38 21.03 -2.83
CA GLY A 44 -1.59 21.45 -2.13
C GLY A 44 -1.39 21.77 -0.64
N LYS A 45 -0.35 21.20 0.00
CA LYS A 45 0.05 21.56 1.37
C LYS A 45 0.85 22.85 1.41
N LEU A 46 1.80 23.02 0.50
CA LEU A 46 2.55 24.27 0.37
C LEU A 46 1.63 25.46 0.04
N ASP A 47 0.64 25.25 -0.84
CA ASP A 47 -0.37 26.25 -1.19
C ASP A 47 -1.24 26.67 -0.01
N SER A 48 -1.38 25.80 1.01
CA SER A 48 -2.13 26.09 2.23
C SER A 48 -1.36 26.92 3.26
N LEU A 49 -0.04 27.12 3.04
CA LEU A 49 0.83 27.86 3.95
C LEU A 49 0.97 29.31 3.48
N SER A 50 0.70 30.25 4.40
CA SER A 50 1.04 31.66 4.18
C SER A 50 2.53 31.95 4.33
N GLU A 51 3.23 31.19 5.18
CA GLU A 51 4.66 31.38 5.49
C GLU A 51 5.35 30.05 5.86
N ILE A 52 6.63 29.92 5.52
CA ILE A 52 7.49 28.79 5.92
C ILE A 52 8.54 29.30 6.91
N LYS A 53 8.28 29.10 8.22
CA LYS A 53 9.15 29.57 9.32
C LYS A 53 10.28 28.60 9.70
N GLY A 54 10.40 27.48 9.00
CA GLY A 54 11.36 26.41 9.28
C GLY A 54 11.14 25.22 8.35
N ASN A 55 11.32 24.01 8.87
CA ASN A 55 11.11 22.79 8.11
C ASN A 55 9.61 22.51 7.91
N VAL A 56 9.26 21.95 6.75
CA VAL A 56 7.93 21.38 6.50
C VAL A 56 8.00 19.90 6.82
N VAL A 57 7.17 19.43 7.76
CA VAL A 57 7.14 18.02 8.16
C VAL A 57 5.89 17.36 7.58
N LEU A 58 6.09 16.26 6.84
CA LEU A 58 5.04 15.42 6.29
C LEU A 58 5.08 14.06 6.97
N ASN A 59 4.07 13.76 7.79
CA ASN A 59 3.89 12.47 8.42
C ASN A 59 2.92 11.62 7.60
N LYS A 60 3.37 10.48 7.11
CA LYS A 60 2.60 9.51 6.33
C LYS A 60 2.41 8.26 7.17
N HIS A 61 1.17 7.98 7.57
CA HIS A 61 0.83 6.83 8.39
C HIS A 61 -0.02 5.84 7.58
N VAL A 62 0.45 4.60 7.45
CA VAL A 62 -0.26 3.51 6.78
C VAL A 62 -0.60 2.44 7.81
N PHE A 63 -1.88 2.26 8.10
CA PHE A 63 -2.36 1.18 8.96
C PHE A 63 -2.79 -0.01 8.11
N CYS A 64 -2.15 -1.15 8.30
CA CYS A 64 -2.49 -2.39 7.63
C CYS A 64 -3.28 -3.30 8.57
N VAL A 65 -4.44 -3.80 8.15
CA VAL A 65 -5.16 -4.82 8.94
C VAL A 65 -4.96 -6.20 8.31
N ASN A 66 -4.35 -7.10 9.06
CA ASN A 66 -3.95 -8.42 8.59
C ASN A 66 -4.37 -9.53 9.56
N ARG A 67 -4.59 -10.74 9.03
CA ARG A 67 -4.88 -11.91 9.86
C ARG A 67 -3.65 -12.48 10.56
N ARG A 68 -2.45 -12.17 10.05
CA ARG A 68 -1.15 -12.68 10.49
C ARG A 68 -0.10 -11.60 10.27
N CYS A 69 0.99 -11.66 11.04
CA CYS A 69 2.15 -10.80 10.79
C CYS A 69 2.71 -11.04 9.38
N ILE A 70 3.02 -9.97 8.66
CA ILE A 70 3.74 -10.03 7.39
C ILE A 70 5.21 -9.73 7.70
N ASN A 71 6.06 -10.76 7.64
CA ASN A 71 7.50 -10.57 7.69
C ASN A 71 7.94 -9.86 6.41
N GLU A 72 8.31 -8.60 6.54
CA GLU A 72 8.88 -7.83 5.44
C GLU A 72 10.36 -8.19 5.30
N GLU A 73 10.68 -9.03 4.32
CA GLU A 73 12.06 -9.45 4.02
C GLU A 73 12.93 -8.31 3.46
N LYS A 74 12.31 -7.21 3.00
CA LYS A 74 12.99 -6.06 2.39
C LYS A 74 12.73 -4.80 3.18
N SER A 75 13.76 -3.97 3.30
CA SER A 75 13.59 -2.60 3.79
C SER A 75 12.64 -1.84 2.87
N PHE A 76 11.71 -1.08 3.44
CA PHE A 76 10.89 -0.13 2.70
C PHE A 76 11.69 1.08 2.22
N MET A 77 12.87 1.29 2.77
CA MET A 77 13.73 2.37 2.35
C MET A 77 14.21 2.13 0.92
N LYS A 78 14.09 3.17 0.10
CA LYS A 78 14.56 3.17 -1.28
C LYS A 78 15.42 4.38 -1.52
N THR A 79 16.41 4.23 -2.39
CA THR A 79 17.19 5.36 -2.90
C THR A 79 16.25 6.30 -3.64
N ILE A 80 16.47 7.60 -3.44
CA ILE A 80 15.77 8.65 -4.18
C ILE A 80 16.19 8.59 -5.65
N ASP A 81 15.21 8.41 -6.53
CA ASP A 81 15.36 8.42 -7.98
C ASP A 81 15.16 9.84 -8.51
N TYR A 82 16.27 10.49 -8.87
CA TYR A 82 16.30 11.85 -9.39
C TYR A 82 15.77 12.01 -10.83
N ILE A 83 15.34 10.92 -11.46
CA ILE A 83 14.80 10.93 -12.82
C ILE A 83 13.32 11.32 -12.79
N ASN A 84 12.92 12.22 -13.69
CA ASN A 84 11.53 12.68 -13.87
C ASN A 84 10.88 13.29 -12.61
N MET A 85 11.68 13.90 -11.72
CA MET A 85 11.16 14.64 -10.58
C MET A 85 10.39 15.88 -11.03
N ARG A 86 9.26 16.14 -10.39
CA ARG A 86 8.47 17.36 -10.64
C ARG A 86 8.92 18.48 -9.69
N SER A 87 8.91 19.72 -10.18
CA SER A 87 9.13 20.90 -9.36
C SER A 87 7.89 21.25 -8.54
N VAL A 88 8.08 21.92 -7.41
CA VAL A 88 7.00 22.56 -6.65
C VAL A 88 7.04 24.07 -6.85
N THR A 89 5.90 24.73 -6.79
CA THR A 89 5.79 26.19 -6.89
C THR A 89 5.40 26.76 -5.54
N TRP A 90 6.03 27.82 -5.07
CA TRP A 90 5.65 28.48 -3.83
C TRP A 90 5.94 29.98 -3.91
N GLN A 91 4.97 30.82 -3.57
CA GLN A 91 5.05 32.29 -3.64
C GLN A 91 5.61 32.83 -4.98
N GLY A 92 5.27 32.20 -6.10
CA GLY A 92 5.75 32.57 -7.44
C GLY A 92 7.12 32.01 -7.83
N GLY A 93 7.88 31.47 -6.87
CA GLY A 93 9.15 30.76 -7.11
C GLY A 93 8.92 29.30 -7.49
N ARG A 94 9.74 28.76 -8.42
CA ARG A 94 9.72 27.34 -8.80
C ARG A 94 10.93 26.63 -8.22
N TYR A 95 10.68 25.71 -7.29
CA TYR A 95 11.69 24.99 -6.55
C TYR A 95 11.90 23.59 -7.11
N TYR A 96 13.17 23.20 -7.26
CA TYR A 96 13.59 21.90 -7.73
C TYR A 96 14.29 21.13 -6.61
N LEU A 97 14.06 19.82 -6.56
CA LEU A 97 14.74 18.95 -5.63
C LEU A 97 16.22 18.86 -6.00
N ARG A 98 17.11 19.27 -5.08
CA ARG A 98 18.56 19.22 -5.33
C ARG A 98 19.07 17.79 -5.21
N SER A 99 19.70 17.31 -6.29
CA SER A 99 20.62 16.17 -6.21
C SER A 99 21.93 16.66 -5.61
N ARG A 100 22.42 16.02 -4.54
CA ARG A 100 23.77 16.29 -4.03
C ARG A 100 24.74 15.72 -5.07
N LYS A 101 25.26 16.55 -5.98
CA LYS A 101 26.48 16.20 -6.71
C LYS A 101 27.58 16.02 -5.66
N GLU A 102 28.32 14.93 -5.71
CA GLU A 102 29.49 14.62 -4.85
C GLU A 102 30.65 15.65 -4.93
N LYS A 103 30.41 16.86 -5.47
CA LYS A 103 31.43 17.87 -5.77
C LYS A 103 31.23 19.18 -5.01
N ASP A 104 30.91 19.11 -3.72
CA ASP A 104 31.19 20.23 -2.81
C ASP A 104 32.29 19.81 -1.84
N THR A 105 33.52 20.08 -2.27
CA THR A 105 34.75 19.97 -1.49
C THR A 105 34.81 21.06 -0.42
N GLU A 106 33.98 20.94 0.60
CA GLU A 106 34.30 21.47 1.92
C GLU A 106 33.99 20.38 2.94
N LYS A 107 35.04 19.90 3.61
CA LYS A 107 34.97 18.94 4.72
C LYS A 107 34.34 19.63 5.94
N VAL A 108 33.05 19.92 5.86
CA VAL A 108 32.20 20.03 7.05
C VAL A 108 31.60 18.63 7.24
N PRO A 109 31.73 17.98 8.41
CA PRO A 109 31.07 16.71 8.70
C PRO A 109 29.57 16.98 8.82
N SER A 110 28.93 17.18 7.67
CA SER A 110 27.51 17.40 7.52
C SER A 110 26.85 16.06 7.28
N SER A 111 26.06 15.69 8.28
CA SER A 111 25.18 14.54 8.35
C SER A 111 24.62 14.05 7.00
N PRO A 112 24.52 12.73 6.79
CA PRO A 112 23.87 12.18 5.59
C PRO A 112 22.45 12.76 5.46
N ASN A 113 21.98 13.00 4.23
CA ASN A 113 20.62 13.46 3.88
C ASN A 113 19.53 12.41 4.22
N THR A 114 19.79 11.58 5.21
CA THR A 114 18.98 10.47 5.68
C THR A 114 19.40 10.24 7.14
N PHE A 115 18.91 11.08 8.06
CA PHE A 115 18.87 10.66 9.45
C PHE A 115 17.83 9.56 9.56
N CYS A 116 18.30 8.32 9.46
CA CYS A 116 17.47 7.14 9.48
C CYS A 116 17.46 6.55 10.88
N TYR A 117 16.27 6.40 11.44
CA TYR A 117 16.02 5.42 12.49
C TYR A 117 14.99 4.45 11.91
N ASP A 118 15.39 3.21 11.61
CA ASP A 118 14.41 2.13 11.41
C ASP A 118 14.00 1.66 12.81
N ASN A 119 13.00 2.34 13.37
CA ASN A 119 12.49 2.01 14.69
C ASN A 119 11.41 0.96 14.54
N PHE A 120 11.74 -0.26 14.95
CA PHE A 120 10.80 -1.35 15.07
C PHE A 120 10.18 -1.37 16.47
N GLU A 121 8.85 -1.39 16.53
CA GLU A 121 8.09 -1.49 17.77
C GLU A 121 7.05 -2.61 17.65
N GLU A 122 6.99 -3.47 18.66
CA GLU A 122 5.93 -4.48 18.82
C GLU A 122 5.17 -4.23 20.11
N GLY A 123 3.88 -4.53 20.08
CA GLY A 123 3.05 -4.35 21.25
C GLY A 123 1.63 -4.88 21.08
N PHE A 124 0.76 -4.45 21.97
CA PHE A 124 -0.64 -4.87 22.01
C PHE A 124 -1.59 -3.69 21.98
N ILE A 125 -2.78 -3.92 21.46
CA ILE A 125 -3.93 -3.04 21.60
C ILE A 125 -4.96 -3.80 22.42
N LYS A 126 -5.46 -3.16 23.49
CA LYS A 126 -6.46 -3.71 24.41
C LYS A 126 -7.59 -2.71 24.61
N ASN A 127 -8.76 -3.21 24.99
CA ASN A 127 -9.90 -2.36 25.36
C ASN A 127 -9.51 -1.19 26.26
N THR A 128 -10.18 -0.06 26.03
CA THR A 128 -10.25 1.00 27.03
C THR A 128 -10.85 0.45 28.33
N PRO A 129 -10.46 0.99 29.51
CA PRO A 129 -10.94 0.49 30.81
C PRO A 129 -12.47 0.42 30.90
N GLU A 130 -13.17 1.34 30.25
CA GLU A 130 -14.64 1.45 30.19
C GLU A 130 -15.32 0.31 29.41
N GLU A 131 -14.61 -0.32 28.46
CA GLU A 131 -15.15 -1.38 27.61
C GLU A 131 -14.84 -2.81 28.11
N ARG A 132 -14.22 -2.99 29.28
CA ARG A 132 -13.81 -4.31 29.79
C ARG A 132 -14.97 -5.29 30.09
N GLY A 133 -16.23 -4.84 30.06
CA GLY A 133 -17.41 -5.65 30.35
C GLY A 133 -18.20 -6.17 29.14
N LYS A 134 -17.93 -5.73 27.91
CA LYS A 134 -18.65 -6.13 26.69
C LYS A 134 -17.67 -6.46 25.56
N ASP A 135 -17.60 -7.74 25.20
CA ASP A 135 -16.81 -8.26 24.07
C ASP A 135 -15.39 -7.69 23.99
N GLY A 136 -14.57 -8.11 24.96
CA GLY A 136 -13.16 -7.76 25.06
C GLY A 136 -12.36 -8.17 23.82
N TYR A 137 -11.50 -7.28 23.33
CA TYR A 137 -10.51 -7.59 22.29
C TYR A 137 -9.09 -7.23 22.74
N SER A 138 -8.15 -8.08 22.31
CA SER A 138 -6.71 -7.85 22.45
C SER A 138 -6.04 -8.42 21.21
N PHE A 139 -5.18 -7.63 20.58
CA PHE A 139 -4.43 -8.08 19.42
C PHE A 139 -3.06 -7.43 19.32
N VAL A 140 -2.16 -8.10 18.62
CA VAL A 140 -0.76 -7.67 18.43
C VAL A 140 -0.69 -6.62 17.32
N TYR A 141 0.23 -5.67 17.46
CA TYR A 141 0.64 -4.82 16.36
C TYR A 141 2.16 -4.81 16.20
N ASN A 142 2.59 -4.57 14.95
CA ASN A 142 3.98 -4.32 14.59
C ASN A 142 4.05 -2.96 13.90
N GLN A 143 5.00 -2.13 14.29
CA GLN A 143 5.19 -0.80 13.75
C GLN A 143 6.62 -0.60 13.27
N LYS A 144 6.76 0.05 12.11
CA LYS A 144 8.04 0.54 11.59
C LYS A 144 7.93 2.00 11.24
N GLN A 145 9.01 2.74 11.50
CA GLN A 145 9.11 4.16 11.18
C GLN A 145 10.44 4.43 10.49
N PHE A 146 10.45 5.34 9.52
CA PHE A 146 11.65 5.81 8.84
C PHE A 146 11.40 7.19 8.20
N SER A 147 12.46 7.93 7.89
CA SER A 147 12.36 9.33 7.46
C SER A 147 13.31 9.70 6.33
N TYR A 148 12.88 10.64 5.50
CA TYR A 148 13.70 11.29 4.46
C TYR A 148 13.74 12.79 4.70
N THR A 149 14.88 13.42 4.38
CA THR A 149 14.99 14.88 4.33
C THR A 149 15.23 15.29 2.88
N LEU A 150 14.33 16.13 2.35
CA LEU A 150 14.35 16.61 0.98
C LEU A 150 14.68 18.10 0.97
N HIS A 151 15.62 18.51 0.11
CA HIS A 151 16.01 19.91 -0.03
C HIS A 151 15.58 20.45 -1.39
N TYR A 152 14.59 21.33 -1.38
CA TYR A 152 14.08 22.03 -2.56
C TYR A 152 14.72 23.41 -2.66
N ALA A 153 15.18 23.81 -3.84
CA ALA A 153 15.84 25.10 -4.04
C ALA A 153 15.35 25.84 -5.29
N CYS A 154 15.33 27.17 -5.20
CA CYS A 154 14.97 28.09 -6.27
C CYS A 154 16.15 29.07 -6.49
N GLY A 155 17.02 28.81 -7.48
CA GLY A 155 18.15 29.69 -7.79
C GLY A 155 19.03 30.04 -6.57
N LYS A 156 19.13 31.34 -6.26
CA LYS A 156 19.87 31.91 -5.11
C LYS A 156 19.00 32.11 -3.85
N GLU A 157 17.71 31.82 -3.91
CA GLU A 157 16.80 32.00 -2.78
C GLU A 157 17.05 30.93 -1.70
N LYS A 158 16.55 31.20 -0.49
CA LYS A 158 16.58 30.24 0.61
C LYS A 158 15.76 29.01 0.21
N GLY A 159 16.37 27.82 0.31
CA GLY A 159 15.71 26.56 0.02
C GLY A 159 14.63 26.19 1.03
N ILE A 160 13.73 25.31 0.62
CA ILE A 160 12.71 24.70 1.47
C ILE A 160 13.18 23.30 1.85
N GLU A 161 13.26 23.03 3.14
CA GLU A 161 13.55 21.70 3.66
C GLU A 161 12.25 21.00 4.05
N ILE A 162 12.09 19.78 3.54
CA ILE A 162 10.91 18.96 3.76
C ILE A 162 11.34 17.63 4.39
N ILE A 163 10.85 17.36 5.59
CA ILE A 163 11.07 16.10 6.29
C ILE A 163 9.84 15.21 6.05
N CYS A 164 10.04 14.08 5.38
CA CYS A 164 9.00 13.09 5.12
C CYS A 164 9.18 11.91 6.05
N ASN A 165 8.29 11.75 7.03
CA ASN A 165 8.26 10.62 7.95
C ASN A 165 7.24 9.59 7.47
N PHE A 166 7.65 8.34 7.38
CA PHE A 166 6.78 7.21 7.09
C PHE A 166 6.61 6.37 8.33
N THR A 167 5.38 5.94 8.56
CA THR A 167 5.02 5.03 9.63
C THR A 167 4.08 3.98 9.07
N VAL A 168 4.45 2.71 9.20
CA VAL A 168 3.57 1.59 8.91
C VAL A 168 3.23 0.88 10.21
N THR A 169 1.94 0.66 10.45
CA THR A 169 1.46 -0.08 11.62
C THR A 169 0.61 -1.24 11.12
N GLN A 170 1.09 -2.47 11.31
CA GLN A 170 0.36 -3.69 11.02
C GLN A 170 -0.45 -4.12 12.25
N LEU A 171 -1.78 -4.08 12.15
CA LEU A 171 -2.71 -4.61 13.14
C LEU A 171 -3.01 -6.08 12.82
N ILE A 172 -2.66 -6.98 13.75
CA ILE A 172 -2.76 -8.42 13.53
C ILE A 172 -4.05 -8.96 14.18
N ILE A 173 -5.14 -8.96 13.43
CA ILE A 173 -6.47 -9.38 13.87
C ILE A 173 -6.86 -10.69 13.13
N PRO A 174 -6.72 -11.88 13.75
CA PRO A 174 -6.85 -13.15 13.03
C PRO A 174 -8.23 -13.42 12.42
N ARG A 175 -9.30 -12.96 13.08
CA ARG A 175 -10.69 -13.17 12.66
C ARG A 175 -11.14 -12.00 11.78
N SER A 176 -11.16 -12.21 10.47
CA SER A 176 -11.56 -11.18 9.50
C SER A 176 -13.01 -10.74 9.62
N GLU A 177 -13.86 -11.59 10.19
CA GLU A 177 -15.29 -11.36 10.40
C GLU A 177 -15.54 -10.23 11.42
N THR A 178 -14.59 -9.98 12.32
CA THR A 178 -14.72 -8.93 13.35
C THR A 178 -14.16 -7.59 12.90
N TRP A 179 -13.43 -7.52 11.78
CA TRP A 179 -12.74 -6.30 11.36
C TRP A 179 -13.68 -5.10 11.20
N PRO A 180 -14.86 -5.20 10.53
CA PRO A 180 -15.76 -4.06 10.41
C PRO A 180 -16.19 -3.51 11.77
N LYS A 181 -16.60 -4.39 12.70
CA LYS A 181 -17.05 -4.00 14.05
C LYS A 181 -15.93 -3.40 14.91
N LEU A 182 -14.70 -3.86 14.72
CA LEU A 182 -13.55 -3.38 15.47
C LEU A 182 -13.03 -2.04 14.92
N LEU A 183 -13.21 -1.76 13.63
CA LEU A 183 -12.66 -0.57 12.98
C LEU A 183 -12.98 0.75 13.72
N PRO A 184 -14.24 1.09 14.03
CA PRO A 184 -14.54 2.33 14.75
C PRO A 184 -14.05 2.31 16.22
N ARG A 185 -13.91 1.14 16.84
CA ARG A 185 -13.40 1.01 18.21
C ARG A 185 -11.89 1.25 18.29
N ILE A 186 -11.15 0.71 17.31
CA ILE A 186 -9.69 0.85 17.21
C ILE A 186 -9.32 2.29 16.88
N PHE A 187 -10.03 2.90 15.93
CA PHE A 187 -9.80 4.28 15.50
C PHE A 187 -10.81 5.22 16.16
N SER A 188 -10.91 5.14 17.48
CA SER A 188 -11.76 6.02 18.28
C SER A 188 -11.11 7.39 18.56
N GLY A 189 -9.79 7.51 18.38
CA GLY A 189 -8.98 8.64 18.81
C GLY A 189 -8.46 8.53 20.24
N THR A 190 -9.02 7.63 21.05
CA THR A 190 -8.64 7.42 22.46
C THR A 190 -7.86 6.13 22.69
N GLN A 191 -7.98 5.17 21.76
CA GLN A 191 -7.28 3.90 21.83
C GLN A 191 -5.76 4.12 21.79
N LYS A 192 -5.04 3.61 22.78
CA LYS A 192 -3.57 3.70 22.84
C LYS A 192 -2.93 2.39 22.37
N LEU A 193 -1.79 2.54 21.71
CA LEU A 193 -0.87 1.44 21.46
C LEU A 193 -0.08 1.16 22.74
N GLU A 194 -0.16 -0.05 23.30
CA GLU A 194 0.71 -0.43 24.41
C GLU A 194 2.02 -0.97 23.83
N LYS A 195 3.15 -0.35 24.16
CA LYS A 195 4.47 -0.79 23.71
C LYS A 195 5.17 -1.58 24.81
N PHE A 196 5.93 -2.59 24.43
CA PHE A 196 6.76 -3.31 25.40
C PHE A 196 8.02 -2.50 25.72
N ASP A 197 8.15 -2.07 26.96
CA ASP A 197 9.36 -1.45 27.48
C ASP A 197 10.33 -2.55 27.92
N ILE A 198 11.44 -2.68 27.20
CA ILE A 198 12.46 -3.72 27.44
C ILE A 198 13.12 -3.49 28.81
N ASP A 199 13.39 -2.24 29.17
CA ASP A 199 14.13 -1.88 30.38
C ASP A 199 13.29 -2.15 31.62
N ASN A 200 12.00 -1.78 31.56
CA ASN A 200 11.06 -1.97 32.67
C ASN A 200 10.31 -3.31 32.63
N LYS A 201 10.54 -4.14 31.61
CA LYS A 201 9.85 -5.42 31.33
C LYS A 201 8.32 -5.35 31.44
N ASN A 202 7.75 -4.19 31.10
CA ASN A 202 6.33 -3.89 31.27
C ASN A 202 5.77 -3.22 30.03
N TYR A 203 4.44 -3.32 29.84
CA TYR A 203 3.75 -2.58 28.79
C TYR A 203 3.47 -1.16 29.26
N VAL A 204 3.94 -0.18 28.51
CA VAL A 204 3.67 1.23 28.77
C VAL A 204 2.74 1.79 27.69
N PRO A 205 1.77 2.66 28.05
CA PRO A 205 0.90 3.29 27.07
C PRO A 205 1.74 4.20 26.17
N GLY A 206 1.71 3.91 24.87
CA GLY A 206 2.33 4.68 23.80
C GLY A 206 1.38 5.72 23.21
N ARG A 207 1.56 6.01 21.91
CA ARG A 207 0.74 7.00 21.20
C ARG A 207 -0.69 6.52 21.00
N SER A 208 -1.62 7.47 21.01
CA SER A 208 -3.01 7.24 20.63
C SER A 208 -3.11 6.97 19.13
N LEU A 209 -3.97 6.04 18.73
CA LEU A 209 -4.40 5.90 17.35
C LEU A 209 -5.32 7.07 16.97
N PRO A 210 -5.31 7.51 15.69
CA PRO A 210 -6.18 8.60 15.24
C PRO A 210 -7.65 8.19 15.29
N SER A 211 -8.54 9.19 15.25
CA SER A 211 -9.96 8.91 15.05
C SER A 211 -10.22 8.49 13.60
N LEU A 212 -11.24 7.68 13.37
CA LEU A 212 -11.68 7.29 12.04
C LEU A 212 -12.05 8.53 11.21
N CYS A 213 -12.51 9.61 11.85
CA CYS A 213 -12.74 10.92 11.23
C CYS A 213 -11.49 11.47 10.52
N ASP A 214 -10.31 11.30 11.14
CA ASP A 214 -9.03 11.85 10.65
C ASP A 214 -8.45 11.03 9.49
N ILE A 215 -8.92 9.79 9.31
CA ILE A 215 -8.47 8.92 8.23
C ILE A 215 -9.30 9.19 6.98
N SER A 216 -8.74 9.93 6.02
CA SER A 216 -9.46 10.30 4.81
C SER A 216 -9.49 9.20 3.75
N THR A 217 -8.54 8.26 3.74
CA THR A 217 -8.37 7.30 2.65
C THR A 217 -8.35 5.86 3.13
N MET A 218 -9.14 5.00 2.47
CA MET A 218 -9.08 3.54 2.61
C MET A 218 -8.75 2.90 1.26
N VAL A 219 -7.81 1.97 1.26
CA VAL A 219 -7.47 1.14 0.11
C VAL A 219 -7.82 -0.31 0.40
N CYS A 220 -8.63 -0.92 -0.45
CA CYS A 220 -9.06 -2.31 -0.32
C CYS A 220 -8.62 -3.13 -1.53
N SER A 221 -7.73 -4.09 -1.30
CA SER A 221 -7.25 -5.07 -2.29
C SER A 221 -7.53 -6.50 -1.83
N LEU A 222 -8.58 -6.69 -1.04
CA LEU A 222 -9.00 -7.99 -0.56
C LEU A 222 -9.56 -8.84 -1.70
N GLY A 223 -9.19 -10.13 -1.65
CA GLY A 223 -9.77 -11.14 -2.53
C GLY A 223 -9.32 -12.53 -2.11
N SER A 224 -10.02 -13.53 -2.65
CA SER A 224 -9.70 -14.94 -2.40
C SER A 224 -9.32 -15.67 -3.69
N THR A 225 -8.51 -16.72 -3.54
CA THR A 225 -8.22 -17.65 -4.63
C THR A 225 -8.97 -18.96 -4.36
N SER A 226 -9.31 -19.71 -5.42
CA SER A 226 -10.01 -20.99 -5.26
C SER A 226 -9.26 -21.97 -4.33
N ALA A 227 -7.92 -21.93 -4.34
CA ALA A 227 -7.10 -22.74 -3.44
C ALA A 227 -7.22 -22.29 -1.97
N ARG A 228 -7.34 -20.97 -1.71
CA ARG A 228 -7.58 -20.46 -0.36
C ARG A 228 -8.98 -20.81 0.13
N VAL A 229 -10.02 -20.65 -0.69
CA VAL A 229 -11.39 -21.06 -0.37
C VAL A 229 -11.44 -22.52 0.09
N ARG A 230 -10.83 -23.43 -0.68
CA ARG A 230 -10.78 -24.86 -0.33
C ARG A 230 -10.07 -25.15 0.99
N ARG A 231 -9.05 -24.38 1.35
CA ARG A 231 -8.29 -24.59 2.60
C ARG A 231 -8.95 -24.01 3.82
N THR A 232 -9.52 -22.81 3.68
CA THR A 232 -10.07 -22.08 4.83
C THR A 232 -11.55 -22.37 5.04
N GLN A 233 -12.23 -23.00 4.07
CA GLN A 233 -13.68 -23.20 4.07
C GLN A 233 -14.47 -21.88 4.20
N VAL A 234 -13.83 -20.76 3.87
CA VAL A 234 -14.45 -19.43 3.85
C VAL A 234 -14.91 -19.17 2.41
N PRO A 235 -16.20 -18.88 2.18
CA PRO A 235 -16.71 -18.59 0.85
C PRO A 235 -15.96 -17.44 0.16
N SER A 236 -15.79 -17.52 -1.16
CA SER A 236 -15.24 -16.40 -1.95
C SER A 236 -16.08 -15.14 -1.75
N SER A 237 -17.41 -15.26 -1.71
CA SER A 237 -18.34 -14.14 -1.46
C SER A 237 -18.04 -13.37 -0.17
N PHE A 238 -17.54 -14.03 0.88
CA PHE A 238 -17.14 -13.34 2.11
C PHE A 238 -15.95 -12.40 1.86
N ALA A 239 -14.88 -12.91 1.25
CA ALA A 239 -13.65 -12.14 1.05
C ALA A 239 -13.75 -11.14 -0.13
N ASP A 240 -14.52 -11.48 -1.16
CA ASP A 240 -14.63 -10.71 -2.40
C ASP A 240 -15.77 -9.71 -2.42
N TYR A 241 -16.75 -9.81 -1.50
CA TYR A 241 -17.91 -8.92 -1.40
C TYR A 241 -18.23 -8.48 0.04
N TYR A 242 -18.65 -9.39 0.93
CA TYR A 242 -19.20 -9.00 2.24
C TYR A 242 -18.21 -8.23 3.11
N LEU A 243 -16.97 -8.70 3.20
CA LEU A 243 -15.95 -8.05 4.02
C LEU A 243 -15.55 -6.67 3.45
N PRO A 244 -15.18 -6.52 2.17
CA PRO A 244 -14.93 -5.21 1.57
C PRO A 244 -16.09 -4.23 1.74
N PHE A 245 -17.33 -4.68 1.50
CA PHE A 245 -18.51 -3.83 1.58
C PHE A 245 -18.78 -3.36 3.03
N ASN A 246 -18.76 -4.27 4.00
CA ASN A 246 -18.98 -3.92 5.40
C ASN A 246 -17.87 -3.00 5.94
N LEU A 247 -16.61 -3.20 5.54
CA LEU A 247 -15.51 -2.28 5.88
C LEU A 247 -15.75 -0.89 5.30
N ALA A 248 -16.21 -0.81 4.05
CA ALA A 248 -16.54 0.46 3.40
C ALA A 248 -17.71 1.16 4.10
N GLN A 249 -18.75 0.44 4.49
CA GLN A 249 -19.87 1.00 5.26
C GLN A 249 -19.40 1.61 6.58
N GLU A 250 -18.58 0.87 7.36
CA GLU A 250 -18.07 1.37 8.64
C GLU A 250 -17.12 2.55 8.48
N PHE A 251 -16.24 2.50 7.48
CA PHE A 251 -15.31 3.58 7.15
C PHE A 251 -16.03 4.88 6.75
N THR A 252 -17.13 4.75 6.00
CA THR A 252 -17.92 5.87 5.49
C THR A 252 -18.93 6.42 6.49
N ASN A 253 -18.98 5.92 7.73
CA ASN A 253 -19.77 6.54 8.80
C ASN A 253 -19.33 7.96 9.17
N THR A 254 -18.21 8.43 8.61
CA THR A 254 -17.70 9.80 8.73
C THR A 254 -17.53 10.40 7.33
N THR A 255 -17.48 11.73 7.22
CA THR A 255 -17.49 12.44 5.92
C THR A 255 -16.09 12.55 5.31
N ASN A 256 -16.01 13.09 4.08
CA ASN A 256 -14.77 13.40 3.36
C ASN A 256 -13.87 12.18 3.11
N LYS A 257 -14.49 11.03 2.81
CA LYS A 257 -13.78 9.77 2.61
C LYS A 257 -13.47 9.49 1.14
N ARG A 258 -12.28 8.95 0.92
CA ARG A 258 -11.83 8.35 -0.32
C ARG A 258 -11.72 6.86 -0.15
N LEU A 259 -12.31 6.12 -1.08
CA LEU A 259 -12.23 4.67 -1.12
C LEU A 259 -11.62 4.23 -2.45
N VAL A 260 -10.46 3.56 -2.40
CA VAL A 260 -9.83 2.92 -3.56
C VAL A 260 -10.01 1.41 -3.44
N VAL A 261 -10.70 0.78 -4.38
CA VAL A 261 -10.97 -0.66 -4.39
C VAL A 261 -10.37 -1.29 -5.64
N THR A 262 -9.63 -2.38 -5.47
CA THR A 262 -9.20 -3.23 -6.59
C THR A 262 -10.17 -4.38 -6.76
N THR A 263 -10.83 -4.45 -7.92
CA THR A 263 -11.78 -5.51 -8.27
C THR A 263 -11.19 -6.38 -9.38
N ALA A 264 -11.87 -6.50 -10.52
CA ALA A 264 -11.43 -7.22 -11.69
C ALA A 264 -12.07 -6.60 -12.93
N PHE A 265 -11.42 -6.78 -14.09
CA PHE A 265 -12.07 -6.56 -15.38
C PHE A 265 -13.42 -7.26 -15.40
N ASN A 266 -14.45 -6.57 -15.87
CA ASN A 266 -15.80 -7.11 -15.90
C ASN A 266 -16.56 -6.61 -17.12
N ASN A 267 -17.42 -7.46 -17.64
CA ASN A 267 -18.41 -7.13 -18.66
C ASN A 267 -19.71 -7.92 -18.41
N ASP A 268 -20.80 -7.50 -19.03
CA ASP A 268 -22.13 -8.07 -18.79
C ASP A 268 -22.23 -9.57 -19.10
N PHE A 269 -21.44 -10.06 -20.05
CA PHE A 269 -21.42 -11.47 -20.38
C PHE A 269 -20.73 -12.29 -19.27
N LEU A 270 -19.53 -11.87 -18.86
CA LEU A 270 -18.74 -12.54 -17.83
C LEU A 270 -19.46 -12.54 -16.48
N SER A 271 -20.11 -11.43 -16.11
CA SER A 271 -20.88 -11.33 -14.86
C SER A 271 -22.13 -12.23 -14.85
N LYS A 272 -22.70 -12.56 -16.01
CA LYS A 272 -23.82 -13.52 -16.12
C LYS A 272 -23.34 -14.97 -16.08
N THR A 273 -22.20 -15.27 -16.69
CA THR A 273 -21.70 -16.64 -16.83
C THR A 273 -20.86 -17.12 -15.64
N PHE A 274 -20.06 -16.25 -15.04
CA PHE A 274 -19.07 -16.63 -14.03
C PHE A 274 -19.36 -15.95 -12.68
N GLU A 275 -19.53 -16.77 -11.65
CA GLU A 275 -19.82 -16.32 -10.29
C GLU A 275 -18.79 -15.30 -9.76
N TYR A 276 -17.50 -15.48 -10.06
CA TYR A 276 -16.45 -14.56 -9.62
C TYR A 276 -16.68 -13.13 -10.12
N PHE A 277 -16.94 -12.96 -11.42
CA PHE A 277 -17.21 -11.65 -12.01
C PHE A 277 -18.56 -11.10 -11.57
N ARG A 278 -19.55 -11.96 -11.34
CA ARG A 278 -20.85 -11.57 -10.77
C ARG A 278 -20.70 -10.94 -9.38
N ILE A 279 -19.93 -11.57 -8.50
CA ILE A 279 -19.70 -11.09 -7.13
C ILE A 279 -18.97 -9.75 -7.14
N LYS A 280 -17.94 -9.60 -7.99
CA LYS A 280 -17.22 -8.33 -8.14
C LYS A 280 -18.10 -7.23 -8.73
N ALA A 281 -18.91 -7.52 -9.75
CA ALA A 281 -19.90 -6.57 -10.28
C ALA A 281 -20.85 -6.08 -9.19
N LYS A 282 -21.37 -7.03 -8.39
CA LYS A 282 -22.27 -6.72 -7.28
C LYS A 282 -21.61 -5.79 -6.25
N LEU A 283 -20.35 -6.05 -5.89
CA LEU A 283 -19.61 -5.16 -4.98
C LEU A 283 -19.53 -3.74 -5.55
N GLU A 284 -19.18 -3.60 -6.83
CA GLU A 284 -19.04 -2.29 -7.47
C GLU A 284 -20.35 -1.51 -7.49
N ASN A 285 -21.45 -2.17 -7.88
CA ASN A 285 -22.77 -1.55 -7.90
C ASN A 285 -23.24 -1.17 -6.50
N ASP A 286 -23.11 -2.06 -5.52
CA ASP A 286 -23.56 -1.78 -4.15
C ASP A 286 -22.72 -0.67 -3.50
N LEU A 287 -21.42 -0.55 -3.81
CA LEU A 287 -20.59 0.56 -3.35
C LEU A 287 -21.04 1.91 -3.95
N ASP A 288 -21.40 1.93 -5.23
CA ASP A 288 -21.86 3.13 -5.93
C ASP A 288 -23.27 3.56 -5.47
N GLU A 289 -24.17 2.60 -5.25
CA GLU A 289 -25.56 2.86 -4.84
C GLU A 289 -25.68 3.18 -3.35
N ALA A 290 -24.98 2.45 -2.47
CA ALA A 290 -25.21 2.54 -1.02
C ALA A 290 -24.38 3.64 -0.33
N LEU A 291 -23.22 4.02 -0.89
CA LEU A 291 -22.27 4.94 -0.24
C LEU A 291 -22.13 6.35 -0.87
N PRO A 292 -22.92 6.78 -1.88
CA PRO A 292 -22.57 8.00 -2.60
C PRO A 292 -22.59 9.19 -1.64
N ASN A 293 -23.61 9.40 -0.81
CA ASN A 293 -23.68 10.62 0.01
C ASN A 293 -22.64 10.72 1.14
N LYS A 294 -21.79 9.70 1.32
CA LYS A 294 -20.76 9.64 2.37
C LYS A 294 -19.33 9.66 1.82
N LEU A 295 -19.14 9.25 0.56
CA LEU A 295 -17.85 9.26 -0.13
C LEU A 295 -17.63 10.58 -0.87
N LYS A 296 -16.48 11.20 -0.62
CA LYS A 296 -15.95 12.27 -1.48
C LYS A 296 -15.50 11.72 -2.82
N GLU A 297 -14.91 10.52 -2.80
CA GLU A 297 -14.37 9.88 -4.00
C GLU A 297 -14.37 8.35 -3.84
N LEU A 298 -14.90 7.66 -4.84
CA LEU A 298 -14.82 6.21 -5.01
C LEU A 298 -13.99 5.91 -6.25
N VAL A 299 -12.86 5.22 -6.10
CA VAL A 299 -12.01 4.78 -7.21
C VAL A 299 -12.06 3.26 -7.31
N ILE A 300 -12.51 2.74 -8.45
CA ILE A 300 -12.60 1.32 -8.74
C ILE A 300 -11.57 0.97 -9.80
N LEU A 301 -10.57 0.19 -9.43
CA LEU A 301 -9.61 -0.38 -10.38
C LEU A 301 -10.14 -1.73 -10.88
N ARG A 302 -10.30 -1.86 -12.20
CA ARG A 302 -10.71 -3.10 -12.88
C ARG A 302 -9.53 -3.72 -13.64
N PRO A 303 -8.53 -4.29 -12.95
CA PRO A 303 -7.41 -4.93 -13.62
C PRO A 303 -7.86 -6.18 -14.37
N GLY A 304 -7.30 -6.40 -15.55
CA GLY A 304 -7.43 -7.66 -16.28
C GLY A 304 -6.57 -8.76 -15.66
N PRO A 305 -6.31 -9.85 -16.41
CA PRO A 305 -5.37 -10.88 -15.97
C PRO A 305 -4.02 -10.28 -15.58
N MET A 306 -3.56 -10.56 -14.36
CA MET A 306 -2.37 -9.88 -13.83
C MET A 306 -1.07 -10.66 -14.11
N CYS A 307 -0.08 -9.95 -14.63
CA CYS A 307 1.27 -10.46 -14.85
C CYS A 307 2.08 -10.28 -13.58
N GLY A 308 2.37 -11.37 -12.90
CA GLY A 308 3.11 -11.39 -11.64
C GLY A 308 3.05 -12.77 -11.02
N GLN A 309 3.84 -13.00 -9.98
CA GLN A 309 3.93 -14.30 -9.35
C GLN A 309 3.56 -14.18 -7.87
N HIS A 310 2.59 -14.99 -7.42
CA HIS A 310 2.42 -15.22 -5.99
C HIS A 310 3.63 -16.00 -5.45
N GLY A 311 4.04 -15.69 -4.21
CA GLY A 311 5.14 -16.36 -3.53
C GLY A 311 6.51 -15.75 -3.86
N ASN A 312 7.56 -16.40 -3.37
CA ASN A 312 8.93 -15.97 -3.64
C ASN A 312 9.38 -16.57 -4.98
N PRO A 313 10.13 -15.81 -5.81
CA PRO A 313 10.70 -16.37 -7.03
C PRO A 313 11.55 -17.58 -6.70
N ILE A 314 11.44 -18.62 -7.51
CA ILE A 314 12.19 -19.87 -7.31
C ILE A 314 13.62 -19.63 -7.76
N ASN A 315 14.44 -19.14 -6.84
CA ASN A 315 15.88 -19.03 -7.03
C ASN A 315 16.50 -20.38 -6.64
N VAL A 316 17.09 -21.04 -7.63
CA VAL A 316 17.95 -22.20 -7.46
C VAL A 316 19.25 -21.81 -8.13
N GLU A 317 20.35 -21.84 -7.39
CA GLU A 317 21.67 -21.54 -7.94
C GLU A 317 22.12 -22.71 -8.82
N LEU A 318 22.57 -22.40 -10.04
CA LEU A 318 23.08 -23.40 -10.97
C LEU A 318 24.58 -23.61 -10.71
N GLY A 319 24.91 -24.43 -9.73
CA GLY A 319 26.29 -24.77 -9.38
C GLY A 319 27.08 -23.59 -8.77
N LYS A 320 28.38 -23.77 -8.54
CA LYS A 320 29.29 -22.71 -8.08
C LYS A 320 29.57 -21.72 -9.22
N GLU A 321 29.66 -20.42 -8.92
CA GLU A 321 29.90 -19.34 -9.92
C GLU A 321 31.06 -19.62 -10.88
N ASN A 322 32.10 -20.33 -10.44
CA ASN A 322 33.32 -20.60 -11.22
C ASN A 322 33.40 -22.02 -11.83
N SER A 323 32.27 -22.70 -12.00
CA SER A 323 32.25 -24.05 -12.60
C SER A 323 32.41 -24.01 -14.13
N THR A 324 33.16 -24.98 -14.65
CA THR A 324 33.32 -25.18 -16.11
C THR A 324 32.01 -25.59 -16.76
N PHE A 325 31.90 -25.42 -18.09
CA PHE A 325 30.69 -25.77 -18.84
C PHE A 325 30.27 -27.23 -18.67
N LEU A 326 31.23 -28.16 -18.66
CA LEU A 326 30.97 -29.58 -18.46
C LEU A 326 30.46 -29.88 -17.04
N GLU A 327 31.05 -29.27 -16.02
CA GLU A 327 30.57 -29.38 -14.64
C GLU A 327 29.12 -28.88 -14.49
N LYS A 328 28.78 -27.77 -15.16
CA LYS A 328 27.41 -27.24 -15.19
C LYS A 328 26.38 -28.23 -15.76
N ILE A 329 26.76 -29.05 -16.75
CA ILE A 329 25.89 -30.10 -17.31
C ILE A 329 25.59 -31.17 -16.25
N PHE A 330 26.58 -31.58 -15.45
CA PHE A 330 26.38 -32.55 -14.36
C PHE A 330 25.49 -32.01 -13.23
N TYR A 331 25.51 -30.71 -12.98
CA TYR A 331 24.61 -30.07 -12.01
C TYR A 331 23.18 -29.88 -12.52
N TYR A 332 22.95 -29.96 -13.83
CA TYR A 332 21.65 -29.67 -14.45
C TYR A 332 20.52 -30.62 -14.00
N PRO A 333 20.71 -31.95 -13.93
CA PRO A 333 19.67 -32.85 -13.40
C PRO A 333 19.31 -32.54 -11.94
N HIS A 334 20.30 -32.27 -11.09
CA HIS A 334 20.08 -31.91 -9.69
C HIS A 334 19.32 -30.59 -9.57
N TYR A 335 19.75 -29.58 -10.33
CA TYR A 335 19.08 -28.29 -10.44
C TYR A 335 17.61 -28.46 -10.84
N LEU A 336 17.33 -29.21 -11.91
CA LEU A 336 15.97 -29.45 -12.38
C LEU A 336 15.11 -30.15 -11.33
N LEU A 337 15.68 -31.12 -10.59
CA LEU A 337 14.97 -31.80 -9.50
C LEU A 337 14.62 -30.84 -8.36
N VAL A 338 15.59 -30.04 -7.92
CA VAL A 338 15.37 -29.03 -6.86
C VAL A 338 14.36 -27.98 -7.31
N TYR A 339 14.51 -27.48 -8.55
CA TYR A 339 13.59 -26.54 -9.16
C TYR A 339 12.17 -27.12 -9.23
N LYS A 340 12.00 -28.32 -9.78
CA LYS A 340 10.69 -29.00 -9.86
C LYS A 340 10.08 -29.21 -8.48
N LYS A 341 10.86 -29.64 -7.49
CA LYS A 341 10.39 -29.82 -6.11
C LYS A 341 9.91 -28.51 -5.50
N LYS A 342 10.69 -27.42 -5.64
CA LYS A 342 10.30 -26.08 -5.18
C LYS A 342 9.05 -25.58 -5.92
N TYR A 343 8.99 -25.76 -7.24
CA TYR A 343 7.85 -25.37 -8.07
C TYR A 343 6.57 -26.10 -7.69
N ILE A 344 6.63 -27.42 -7.51
CA ILE A 344 5.47 -28.22 -7.07
C ILE A 344 5.02 -27.81 -5.67
N SER A 345 5.96 -27.56 -4.75
CA SER A 345 5.64 -27.06 -3.40
C SER A 345 4.91 -25.72 -3.45
N GLU A 346 5.43 -24.76 -4.22
CA GLU A 346 4.80 -23.45 -4.42
C GLU A 346 3.46 -23.54 -5.14
N ALA A 347 3.35 -24.36 -6.19
CA ALA A 347 2.13 -24.55 -6.94
C ALA A 347 1.05 -25.24 -6.09
N ARG A 348 1.42 -26.18 -5.21
CA ARG A 348 0.52 -26.72 -4.19
C ARG A 348 0.09 -25.60 -3.24
N ARG A 349 1.02 -24.79 -2.72
CA ARG A 349 0.74 -23.68 -1.78
C ARG A 349 -0.20 -22.63 -2.38
N ILE A 350 0.00 -22.21 -3.62
CA ILE A 350 -0.75 -21.11 -4.24
C ILE A 350 -2.00 -21.60 -4.99
N GLY A 351 -1.95 -22.83 -5.50
CA GLY A 351 -2.96 -23.44 -6.36
C GLY A 351 -2.52 -23.48 -7.81
N LEU A 352 -2.64 -24.66 -8.44
CA LEU A 352 -2.27 -24.88 -9.85
C LEU A 352 -3.01 -23.95 -10.80
N ARG A 353 -4.32 -23.74 -10.59
CA ARG A 353 -5.14 -22.84 -11.43
C ARG A 353 -4.63 -21.40 -11.38
N THR A 354 -4.24 -20.93 -10.20
CA THR A 354 -3.66 -19.60 -10.00
C THR A 354 -2.33 -19.49 -10.75
N LYS A 355 -1.43 -20.48 -10.61
CA LYS A 355 -0.14 -20.49 -11.32
C LYS A 355 -0.29 -20.55 -12.84
N LEU A 356 -1.23 -21.34 -13.34
CA LEU A 356 -1.53 -21.37 -14.77
C LEU A 356 -2.05 -20.02 -15.26
N SER A 357 -2.92 -19.37 -14.47
CA SER A 357 -3.42 -18.02 -14.79
C SER A 357 -2.29 -16.98 -14.84
N GLU A 358 -1.30 -17.06 -13.95
CA GLU A 358 -0.12 -16.18 -13.96
C GLU A 358 0.71 -16.35 -15.24
N ILE A 359 0.91 -17.61 -15.67
CA ILE A 359 1.65 -17.94 -16.90
C ILE A 359 0.89 -17.44 -18.13
N ILE A 360 -0.42 -17.70 -18.20
CA ILE A 360 -1.27 -17.25 -19.32
C ILE A 360 -1.26 -15.73 -19.38
N ALA A 361 -1.50 -15.04 -18.26
CA ALA A 361 -1.49 -13.57 -18.20
C ALA A 361 -0.16 -13.00 -18.70
N SER A 362 0.97 -13.56 -18.24
CA SER A 362 2.31 -13.14 -18.67
C SER A 362 2.55 -13.40 -20.15
N SER A 363 2.01 -14.48 -20.70
CA SER A 363 2.16 -14.85 -22.11
C SER A 363 1.34 -13.95 -23.03
N ILE A 364 0.13 -13.57 -22.61
CA ILE A 364 -0.78 -12.74 -23.41
C ILE A 364 -0.55 -11.24 -23.25
N TYR A 365 0.34 -10.82 -22.35
CA TYR A 365 0.64 -9.42 -22.11
C TYR A 365 1.15 -8.74 -23.40
N ARG A 366 0.45 -7.67 -23.80
CA ARG A 366 0.68 -6.93 -25.05
C ARG A 366 0.57 -7.76 -26.34
N MET A 367 0.01 -8.97 -26.28
CA MET A 367 -0.33 -9.69 -27.51
C MET A 367 -1.50 -9.00 -28.22
N PRO A 368 -1.46 -8.88 -29.56
CA PRO A 368 -2.61 -8.40 -30.34
C PRO A 368 -3.86 -9.23 -30.04
N GLY A 369 -5.01 -8.58 -29.84
CA GLY A 369 -6.28 -9.26 -29.56
C GLY A 369 -6.51 -9.69 -28.10
N SER A 370 -5.51 -9.57 -27.22
CA SER A 370 -5.63 -9.91 -25.79
C SER A 370 -6.65 -9.06 -25.02
N ALA A 371 -7.08 -7.93 -25.58
CA ALA A 371 -8.15 -7.09 -25.03
C ALA A 371 -9.48 -7.86 -24.86
N LEU A 372 -9.77 -8.82 -25.73
CA LEU A 372 -10.97 -9.68 -25.64
C LEU A 372 -10.95 -10.57 -24.38
N LEU A 373 -9.77 -10.83 -23.82
CA LEU A 373 -9.55 -11.62 -22.60
C LEU A 373 -9.36 -10.72 -21.36
N GLY A 374 -9.68 -9.42 -21.47
CA GLY A 374 -9.63 -8.46 -20.37
C GLY A 374 -8.36 -7.60 -20.28
N TYR A 375 -7.46 -7.67 -21.28
CA TYR A 375 -6.17 -6.96 -21.35
C TYR A 375 -5.27 -7.24 -20.14
N ALA A 376 -4.23 -8.07 -20.32
CA ALA A 376 -3.34 -8.39 -19.21
C ALA A 376 -2.51 -7.18 -18.77
N VAL A 377 -2.27 -7.04 -17.46
CA VAL A 377 -1.56 -5.89 -16.88
C VAL A 377 -0.57 -6.33 -15.79
N PRO A 378 0.62 -5.73 -15.67
CA PRO A 378 1.56 -6.05 -14.60
C PRO A 378 1.00 -5.70 -13.22
N VAL A 379 1.20 -6.58 -12.24
CA VAL A 379 0.81 -6.33 -10.83
C VAL A 379 1.43 -5.04 -10.32
N SER A 380 2.69 -4.78 -10.65
CA SER A 380 3.41 -3.57 -10.21
C SER A 380 2.71 -2.29 -10.65
N LYS A 381 2.12 -2.26 -11.85
CA LYS A 381 1.35 -1.11 -12.35
C LYS A 381 0.01 -0.96 -11.64
N VAL A 382 -0.72 -2.05 -11.43
CA VAL A 382 -1.98 -2.04 -10.64
C VAL A 382 -1.71 -1.50 -9.24
N SER A 383 -0.66 -2.00 -8.58
CA SER A 383 -0.22 -1.53 -7.26
C SER A 383 0.20 -0.06 -7.27
N TYR A 384 0.90 0.40 -8.31
CA TYR A 384 1.33 1.80 -8.43
C TYR A 384 0.13 2.74 -8.59
N VAL A 385 -0.78 2.43 -9.51
CA VAL A 385 -1.99 3.23 -9.76
C VAL A 385 -2.89 3.28 -8.53
N ALA A 386 -3.07 2.16 -7.82
CA ALA A 386 -3.81 2.14 -6.56
C ALA A 386 -3.21 3.07 -5.49
N SER A 387 -1.89 3.05 -5.34
CA SER A 387 -1.19 3.92 -4.39
C SER A 387 -1.24 5.39 -4.84
N LEU A 388 -1.11 5.66 -6.13
CA LEU A 388 -1.25 7.01 -6.71
C LEU A 388 -2.63 7.59 -6.41
N MET A 389 -3.70 6.85 -6.73
CA MET A 389 -5.08 7.27 -6.49
C MET A 389 -5.37 7.45 -4.99
N ALA A 390 -4.69 6.70 -4.12
CA ALA A 390 -4.81 6.89 -2.68
C ALA A 390 -4.22 8.24 -2.21
N ILE A 391 -3.11 8.69 -2.80
CA ILE A 391 -2.40 9.90 -2.34
C ILE A 391 -2.75 11.17 -3.14
N GLU A 392 -3.22 11.03 -4.37
CA GLU A 392 -3.40 12.15 -5.29
C GLU A 392 -4.54 13.07 -4.84
N ARG A 393 -4.34 14.38 -4.92
CA ARG A 393 -5.41 15.35 -4.67
C ARG A 393 -5.92 15.82 -6.03
N LYS A 394 -7.10 15.37 -6.44
CA LYS A 394 -7.77 15.99 -7.59
C LYS A 394 -8.09 17.44 -7.29
N SER A 395 -7.96 18.31 -8.29
CA SER A 395 -8.25 19.74 -8.18
C SER A 395 -9.69 19.94 -7.69
N LYS A 396 -9.98 21.11 -7.10
CA LYS A 396 -11.31 21.47 -6.56
C LYS A 396 -12.43 21.51 -7.63
N GLU A 397 -12.14 21.18 -8.88
CA GLU A 397 -13.15 21.07 -9.92
C GLU A 397 -13.94 19.77 -9.73
N ALA A 398 -15.24 19.83 -9.98
CA ALA A 398 -16.22 18.77 -9.77
C ALA A 398 -15.91 17.51 -10.61
N GLY A 399 -14.89 16.76 -10.20
CA GLY A 399 -14.57 15.44 -10.74
C GLY A 399 -15.63 14.42 -10.35
N PRO A 400 -15.73 13.32 -11.10
CA PRO A 400 -16.75 12.32 -10.85
C PRO A 400 -16.55 11.71 -9.46
N LYS A 401 -17.67 11.59 -8.74
CA LYS A 401 -17.76 10.95 -7.43
C LYS A 401 -17.31 9.48 -7.48
N LEU A 402 -17.51 8.85 -8.63
CA LEU A 402 -17.05 7.51 -8.97
C LEU A 402 -16.07 7.60 -10.16
N GLU A 403 -14.86 7.11 -9.97
CA GLU A 403 -13.89 6.90 -11.05
C GLU A 403 -13.65 5.40 -11.23
N VAL A 404 -13.80 4.92 -12.47
CA VAL A 404 -13.50 3.54 -12.83
C VAL A 404 -12.28 3.54 -13.75
N ILE A 405 -11.20 2.87 -13.34
CA ILE A 405 -9.96 2.77 -14.10
C ILE A 405 -9.82 1.35 -14.64
N SER A 406 -9.87 1.23 -15.96
CA SER A 406 -9.74 -0.05 -16.67
C SER A 406 -8.30 -0.56 -16.73
N SER A 407 -8.14 -1.86 -17.02
CA SER A 407 -6.83 -2.50 -17.20
C SER A 407 -5.91 -1.77 -18.19
N TYR A 408 -6.46 -1.29 -19.32
CA TYR A 408 -5.70 -0.54 -20.31
C TYR A 408 -5.21 0.81 -19.76
N GLN A 409 -6.09 1.56 -19.09
CA GLN A 409 -5.71 2.83 -18.46
C GLN A 409 -4.63 2.61 -17.39
N ILE A 410 -4.73 1.55 -16.58
CA ILE A 410 -3.71 1.19 -15.59
C ILE A 410 -2.35 0.96 -16.28
N ASP A 411 -2.31 0.28 -17.42
CA ASP A 411 -1.06 0.02 -18.13
C ASP A 411 -0.46 1.28 -18.77
N MET A 412 -1.30 2.26 -19.12
CA MET A 412 -0.88 3.52 -19.75
C MET A 412 -0.45 4.60 -18.74
N ILE A 413 -0.85 4.51 -17.47
CA ILE A 413 -0.38 5.41 -16.41
C ILE A 413 1.08 5.05 -16.08
N VAL A 414 1.97 6.04 -16.22
CA VAL A 414 3.44 5.92 -16.04
C VAL A 414 3.89 6.53 -14.72
#